data_AF-A0A8T4EME0-F1
#
_entry.id   AF-A0A8T4EME0-F1
#
_cell.length_a   1.000
_cell.length_b   1.000
_cell.length_c   1.000
_cell.angle_alpha   90.00
_cell.angle_beta   90.00
_cell.angle_gamma   90.00
#
_symmetry.space_group_name_H-M   'P 1'
#
loop_
_entity.id
_entity.type
_entity.pdbx_description
1 polymer ?
#
loop_
_entity_poly.entity_id
_entity_poly.type
_entity_poly.pdbx_seq_one_letter_code
_entity_poly.pdbx_strand_id
1 'polypeptide(L)'
;MKSQIAFTKMFQTISDQLEIEGVIRNTRASFSDSSAPLIVHFDLIDAETRSVFVYFYVRTTSWDLPGERTDANELISVLLAAFLQVEFGLSCSLIDIPHPAGDMPETEIYARYIVPEQPQNATYILNDEGVEHFKRILSITQYFKLLLPHLFDWSPEERNGEMVTVPGYDWVKASRWAGYIANTIGEPWIDFDWPDTFEELLELVESGKLEIDGNEGVQFVFRENPDWKHYRSI
;
A
#
# COMPACT_ATOMS: atom_id res chain seq x y z
N MET A 1 28.84 3.14 14.22
CA MET A 1 28.95 4.43 13.48
C MET A 1 29.05 4.24 11.96
N LYS A 2 30.02 3.49 11.39
CA LYS A 2 30.12 3.29 9.93
C LYS A 2 28.85 2.65 9.31
N SER A 3 28.28 1.62 9.94
CA SER A 3 27.07 0.94 9.43
C SER A 3 25.81 1.82 9.46
N GLN A 4 25.68 2.72 10.43
CA GLN A 4 24.55 3.67 10.52
C GLN A 4 24.61 4.72 9.41
N ILE A 5 25.80 5.23 9.11
CA ILE A 5 26.01 6.17 8.00
C ILE A 5 25.69 5.48 6.67
N ALA A 6 26.15 4.23 6.49
CA ALA A 6 25.84 3.44 5.30
C ALA A 6 24.33 3.18 5.15
N PHE A 7 23.66 2.77 6.25
CA PHE A 7 22.22 2.58 6.30
C PHE A 7 21.46 3.84 5.88
N THR A 8 21.78 4.98 6.51
CA THR A 8 21.11 6.26 6.26
C THR A 8 21.29 6.70 4.81
N LYS A 9 22.53 6.65 4.30
CA LYS A 9 22.83 7.05 2.93
C LYS A 9 22.10 6.18 1.91
N MET A 10 22.04 4.88 2.15
CA MET A 10 21.41 3.94 1.23
C MET A 10 19.88 4.09 1.23
N PHE A 11 19.22 4.22 2.39
CA PHE A 11 17.78 4.48 2.39
C PHE A 11 17.44 5.86 1.82
N GLN A 12 18.33 6.86 1.93
CA GLN A 12 18.16 8.12 1.22
C GLN A 12 18.24 7.90 -0.30
N THR A 13 19.21 7.12 -0.77
CA THR A 13 19.31 6.78 -2.20
C THR A 13 18.08 6.01 -2.71
N ILE A 14 17.54 5.07 -1.92
CA ILE A 14 16.32 4.35 -2.28
C ILE A 14 15.12 5.31 -2.33
N SER A 15 14.99 6.19 -1.34
CA SER A 15 13.96 7.24 -1.27
C SER A 15 14.00 8.13 -2.51
N ASP A 16 15.18 8.63 -2.87
CA ASP A 16 15.39 9.47 -4.04
C ASP A 16 15.11 8.72 -5.37
N GLN A 17 15.51 7.44 -5.46
CA GLN A 17 15.32 6.63 -6.67
C GLN A 17 13.87 6.25 -6.93
N LEU A 18 13.09 6.03 -5.87
CA LEU A 18 11.68 5.66 -5.95
C LEU A 18 10.76 6.88 -5.84
N GLU A 19 11.32 8.07 -5.65
CA GLU A 19 10.57 9.32 -5.43
C GLU A 19 9.55 9.20 -4.28
N ILE A 20 9.91 8.46 -3.22
CA ILE A 20 9.08 8.27 -2.04
C ILE A 20 9.64 9.03 -0.85
N GLU A 21 8.78 9.75 -0.12
CA GLU A 21 9.19 10.42 1.10
C GLU A 21 9.35 9.44 2.27
N GLY A 22 10.38 9.64 3.08
CA GLY A 22 10.66 8.80 4.24
C GLY A 22 11.38 9.53 5.36
N VAL A 23 11.11 9.10 6.60
CA VAL A 23 11.84 9.56 7.79
C VAL A 23 12.98 8.59 8.06
N ILE A 24 14.22 9.02 7.76
CA ILE A 24 15.42 8.21 7.91
C ILE A 24 16.29 8.80 9.02
N ARG A 25 16.49 8.04 10.10
CA ARG A 25 17.27 8.48 11.28
C ARG A 25 18.05 7.33 11.89
N ASN A 26 19.36 7.49 11.96
CA ASN A 26 20.29 6.58 12.63
C ASN A 26 20.21 5.12 12.12
N THR A 27 19.39 4.32 12.79
CA THR A 27 19.20 2.88 12.55
C THR A 27 17.79 2.55 12.06
N ARG A 28 16.93 3.54 11.80
CA ARG A 28 15.56 3.34 11.35
C ARG A 28 15.27 4.17 10.11
N ALA A 29 14.63 3.55 9.13
CA ALA A 29 13.98 4.22 8.00
C ALA A 29 12.49 3.89 8.05
N SER A 30 11.63 4.89 7.86
CA SER A 30 10.17 4.73 7.88
C SER A 30 9.56 5.45 6.69
N PHE A 31 8.71 4.76 5.94
CA PHE A 31 8.08 5.27 4.73
C PHE A 31 6.57 5.23 4.89
N SER A 32 5.94 6.39 4.74
CA SER A 32 4.51 6.61 4.91
C SER A 32 4.08 7.79 4.05
N ASP A 33 2.83 7.80 3.62
CA ASP A 33 2.17 8.88 2.91
C ASP A 33 0.79 9.11 3.55
N SER A 34 0.12 10.19 3.17
CA SER A 34 -1.21 10.51 3.67
C SER A 34 -2.33 9.71 3.01
N SER A 35 -2.06 9.03 1.89
CA SER A 35 -3.07 8.30 1.11
C SER A 35 -3.41 6.93 1.67
N ALA A 36 -2.61 6.40 2.61
CA ALA A 36 -2.92 5.12 3.25
C ALA A 36 -2.49 5.08 4.73
N PRO A 37 -3.25 4.39 5.60
CA PRO A 37 -2.97 4.21 7.02
C PRO A 37 -1.88 3.14 7.26
N LEU A 38 -0.81 3.18 6.47
CA LEU A 38 0.23 2.17 6.37
C LEU A 38 1.63 2.79 6.37
N ILE A 39 2.48 2.29 7.26
CA ILE A 39 3.89 2.65 7.36
C ILE A 39 4.75 1.40 7.18
N VAL A 40 5.79 1.50 6.35
CA VAL A 40 6.83 0.47 6.24
C VAL A 40 8.05 0.91 7.05
N HIS A 41 8.56 0.04 7.90
CA HIS A 41 9.73 0.27 8.73
C HIS A 41 10.88 -0.67 8.37
N PHE A 42 12.08 -0.11 8.39
CA PHE A 42 13.35 -0.82 8.25
C PHE A 42 14.23 -0.46 9.43
N ASP A 43 14.59 -1.44 10.25
CA ASP A 43 15.43 -1.27 11.43
C ASP A 43 16.74 -2.01 11.31
N LEU A 44 17.87 -1.31 11.34
CA LEU A 44 19.19 -1.91 11.50
C LEU A 44 19.31 -2.51 12.91
N ILE A 45 19.04 -3.81 13.03
CA ILE A 45 19.05 -4.56 14.29
C ILE A 45 20.44 -5.05 14.69
N ASP A 46 21.35 -5.22 13.72
CA ASP A 46 22.73 -5.61 13.97
C ASP A 46 23.67 -4.88 13.01
N ALA A 47 24.58 -4.07 13.56
CA ALA A 47 25.52 -3.27 12.79
C ALA A 47 26.72 -4.07 12.25
N GLU A 48 27.04 -5.22 12.84
CA GLU A 48 28.15 -6.09 12.43
C GLU A 48 27.75 -6.95 11.24
N THR A 49 26.63 -7.67 11.38
CA THR A 49 26.06 -8.45 10.26
C THR A 49 25.34 -7.57 9.24
N ARG A 50 25.08 -6.31 9.61
CA ARG A 50 24.28 -5.35 8.84
C ARG A 50 22.86 -5.86 8.58
N SER A 51 22.29 -6.54 9.57
CA SER A 51 20.94 -7.09 9.48
C SER A 51 19.91 -5.98 9.67
N VAL A 52 18.96 -5.92 8.75
CA VAL A 52 17.83 -4.98 8.74
C VAL A 52 16.54 -5.76 8.87
N PHE A 53 15.79 -5.46 9.92
CA PHE A 53 14.48 -6.01 10.18
C PHE A 53 13.40 -5.16 9.52
N VAL A 54 12.48 -5.81 8.81
CA VAL A 54 11.39 -5.16 8.09
C VAL A 54 10.06 -5.49 8.73
N TYR A 55 9.24 -4.49 8.97
CA TYR A 55 7.87 -4.69 9.43
C TYR A 55 6.99 -3.55 8.96
N PHE A 56 5.69 -3.81 8.90
CA PHE A 56 4.68 -2.83 8.56
C PHE A 56 3.87 -2.49 9.80
N TYR A 57 3.34 -1.28 9.82
CA TYR A 57 2.44 -0.78 10.83
C TYR A 57 1.18 -0.25 10.15
N VAL A 58 0.04 -0.86 10.46
CA VAL A 58 -1.27 -0.40 10.01
C VAL A 58 -2.00 0.20 11.19
N ARG A 59 -2.50 1.42 11.02
CA ARG A 59 -3.36 2.07 12.00
C ARG A 59 -4.37 2.95 11.32
N THR A 60 -5.61 2.50 11.37
CA THR A 60 -6.76 3.26 10.91
C THR A 60 -7.34 4.14 12.02
N THR A 61 -8.11 5.13 11.60
CA THR A 61 -8.96 5.99 12.41
C THR A 61 -10.42 5.78 12.05
N SER A 62 -11.34 6.20 12.91
CA SER A 62 -12.79 6.17 12.64
C SER A 62 -13.23 7.04 11.45
N TRP A 63 -12.30 7.79 10.85
CA TRP A 63 -12.53 8.63 9.68
C TRP A 63 -12.02 8.00 8.39
N ASP A 64 -11.28 6.90 8.48
CA ASP A 64 -10.63 6.30 7.32
C ASP A 64 -11.61 5.43 6.54
N LEU A 65 -12.43 4.63 7.21
CA LEU A 65 -13.43 3.77 6.57
C LEU A 65 -14.77 3.83 7.30
N PRO A 66 -15.91 3.74 6.59
CA PRO A 66 -17.21 3.60 7.23
C PRO A 66 -17.27 2.27 7.99
N GLY A 67 -17.54 2.34 9.29
CA GLY A 67 -17.62 1.16 10.16
C GLY A 67 -16.71 1.25 11.37
N GLU A 68 -16.44 0.11 11.99
CA GLU A 68 -15.58 0.03 13.16
C GLU A 68 -14.10 0.04 12.76
N ARG A 69 -13.30 0.80 13.50
CA ARG A 69 -11.84 0.88 13.31
C ARG A 69 -11.18 -0.49 13.36
N THR A 70 -11.66 -1.37 14.23
CA THR A 70 -11.16 -2.74 14.36
C THR A 70 -11.29 -3.52 13.06
N ASP A 71 -12.44 -3.44 12.39
CA ASP A 71 -12.69 -4.10 11.11
C ASP A 71 -11.78 -3.54 10.02
N ALA A 72 -11.59 -2.23 9.98
CA ALA A 72 -10.68 -1.56 9.05
C ALA A 72 -9.23 -2.00 9.24
N ASN A 73 -8.73 -2.02 10.48
CA ASN A 73 -7.40 -2.51 10.82
C ASN A 73 -7.22 -3.97 10.42
N GLU A 74 -8.22 -4.82 10.68
CA GLU A 74 -8.17 -6.22 10.33
C GLU A 74 -8.10 -6.42 8.82
N LEU A 75 -9.05 -5.82 8.10
CA LEU A 75 -9.22 -5.94 6.66
C LEU A 75 -7.97 -5.47 5.90
N ILE A 76 -7.51 -4.25 6.15
CA ILE A 76 -6.33 -3.69 5.46
C ILE A 76 -5.09 -4.56 5.72
N SER A 77 -4.92 -5.04 6.95
CA SER A 77 -3.75 -5.85 7.30
C SER A 77 -3.77 -7.23 6.66
N VAL A 78 -4.94 -7.88 6.59
CA VAL A 78 -5.10 -9.17 5.91
C VAL A 78 -4.88 -9.01 4.41
N LEU A 79 -5.42 -7.96 3.80
CA LEU A 79 -5.22 -7.68 2.38
C LEU A 79 -3.78 -7.36 2.05
N LEU A 80 -3.09 -6.55 2.86
CA LEU A 80 -1.67 -6.28 2.64
C LEU A 80 -0.84 -7.56 2.75
N ALA A 81 -1.08 -8.40 3.77
CA ALA A 81 -0.38 -9.66 3.92
C ALA A 81 -0.61 -10.61 2.73
N ALA A 82 -1.86 -10.70 2.25
CA ALA A 82 -2.18 -11.48 1.05
C ALA A 82 -1.50 -10.92 -0.20
N PHE A 83 -1.49 -9.60 -0.37
CA PHE A 83 -0.85 -8.94 -1.50
C PHE A 83 0.67 -9.16 -1.50
N LEU A 84 1.33 -9.01 -0.36
CA LEU A 84 2.75 -9.29 -0.19
C LEU A 84 3.11 -10.75 -0.50
N GLN A 85 2.24 -11.69 -0.12
CA GLN A 85 2.43 -13.11 -0.46
C GLN A 85 2.33 -13.36 -1.97
N VAL A 86 1.36 -12.75 -2.66
CA VAL A 86 1.16 -12.94 -4.10
C VAL A 86 2.23 -12.23 -4.94
N GLU A 87 2.61 -11.02 -4.56
CA GLU A 87 3.52 -10.19 -5.34
C GLU A 87 5.00 -10.44 -5.06
N PHE A 88 5.32 -10.89 -3.85
CA PHE A 88 6.70 -11.04 -3.40
C PHE A 88 7.00 -12.37 -2.71
N GLY A 89 6.00 -13.21 -2.47
CA GLY A 89 6.19 -14.48 -1.74
C GLY A 89 6.49 -14.28 -0.26
N LEU A 90 6.14 -13.13 0.32
CA LEU A 90 6.29 -12.90 1.75
C LEU A 90 5.07 -13.41 2.51
N SER A 91 5.26 -14.45 3.31
CA SER A 91 4.26 -14.86 4.29
C SER A 91 4.44 -14.00 5.52
N CYS A 92 3.35 -13.40 6.02
CA CYS A 92 3.40 -12.46 7.12
C CYS A 92 2.61 -12.95 8.34
N SER A 93 3.14 -12.67 9.52
CA SER A 93 2.42 -12.73 10.78
C SER A 93 1.74 -11.40 11.07
N LEU A 94 0.53 -11.48 11.64
CA LEU A 94 -0.26 -10.34 12.07
C LEU A 94 -0.21 -10.27 13.60
N ILE A 95 0.23 -9.14 14.13
CA ILE A 95 0.38 -8.94 15.58
C ILE A 95 -0.49 -7.76 15.99
N ASP A 96 -1.53 -8.04 16.77
CA ASP A 96 -2.45 -7.02 17.27
C ASP A 96 -1.77 -6.13 18.31
N ILE A 97 -2.00 -4.83 18.20
CA ILE A 97 -1.56 -3.84 19.17
C ILE A 97 -2.80 -3.47 19.99
N PRO A 98 -2.79 -3.76 21.31
CA PRO A 98 -3.92 -3.44 22.16
C PRO A 98 -4.09 -1.93 22.29
N HIS A 99 -5.32 -1.51 22.58
CA HIS A 99 -5.61 -0.11 22.80
C HIS A 99 -4.86 0.43 24.03
N PRO A 100 -4.23 1.62 23.95
CA PRO A 100 -3.47 2.18 25.08
C PRO A 100 -4.37 2.59 26.25
N ALA A 101 -5.67 2.82 26.01
CA ALA A 101 -6.64 3.03 27.08
C ALA A 101 -7.11 1.67 27.62
N GLY A 102 -6.89 1.43 28.92
CA GLY A 102 -7.12 0.14 29.57
C GLY A 102 -8.58 -0.29 29.72
N ASP A 103 -9.54 0.58 29.42
CA ASP A 103 -10.98 0.29 29.55
C ASP A 103 -11.62 -0.22 28.24
N MET A 104 -10.83 -0.40 27.18
CA MET A 104 -11.34 -0.91 25.89
C MET A 104 -11.47 -2.43 25.91
N PRO A 105 -12.43 -3.00 25.14
CA PRO A 105 -12.54 -4.45 24.97
C PRO A 105 -11.25 -5.06 24.42
N GLU A 106 -10.90 -6.28 24.85
CA GLU A 106 -9.74 -7.01 24.33
C GLU A 106 -9.83 -7.32 22.83
N THR A 107 -11.06 -7.32 22.28
CA THR A 107 -11.32 -7.50 20.85
C THR A 107 -11.03 -6.25 20.02
N GLU A 108 -10.78 -5.09 20.66
CA GLU A 108 -10.51 -3.85 19.97
C GLU A 108 -9.07 -3.80 19.46
N ILE A 109 -8.91 -3.79 18.14
CA ILE A 109 -7.61 -3.68 17.49
C ILE A 109 -7.30 -2.20 17.30
N TYR A 110 -6.37 -1.67 18.09
CA TYR A 110 -5.95 -0.27 17.95
C TYR A 110 -5.07 -0.04 16.73
N ALA A 111 -4.17 -0.98 16.47
CA ALA A 111 -3.29 -1.02 15.31
C ALA A 111 -2.77 -2.46 15.14
N ARG A 112 -2.07 -2.73 14.04
CA ARG A 112 -1.51 -4.05 13.79
C ARG A 112 -0.11 -3.93 13.20
N TYR A 113 0.81 -4.75 13.71
CA TYR A 113 2.07 -5.01 13.00
C TYR A 113 1.89 -6.15 12.02
N ILE A 114 2.50 -6.02 10.85
CA ILE A 114 2.59 -7.07 9.85
C ILE A 114 4.08 -7.37 9.71
N VAL A 115 4.49 -8.60 9.98
CA VAL A 115 5.89 -8.99 10.03
C VAL A 115 6.13 -10.14 9.05
N PRO A 116 6.95 -9.96 8.00
CA PRO A 116 7.34 -11.07 7.15
C PRO A 116 8.02 -12.19 7.95
N GLU A 117 7.53 -13.43 7.87
CA GLU A 117 8.18 -14.60 8.48
C GLU A 117 8.99 -15.38 7.46
N GLN A 118 8.50 -15.48 6.22
CA GLN A 118 9.20 -16.18 5.15
C GLN A 118 9.54 -15.21 4.00
N PRO A 119 10.70 -15.40 3.34
CA PRO A 119 11.67 -16.49 3.53
C PRO A 119 12.76 -16.23 4.59
N GLN A 120 12.92 -15.00 5.09
CA GLN A 120 14.09 -14.61 5.91
C GLN A 120 13.74 -14.11 7.32
N ASN A 121 12.57 -14.45 7.90
CA ASN A 121 12.12 -13.96 9.20
C ASN A 121 12.25 -12.44 9.33
N ALA A 122 11.75 -11.72 8.32
CA ALA A 122 11.78 -10.26 8.22
C ALA A 122 13.19 -9.63 8.18
N THR A 123 14.25 -10.42 8.17
CA THR A 123 15.63 -9.93 8.32
C THR A 123 16.40 -10.06 7.03
N TYR A 124 16.89 -8.94 6.52
CA TYR A 124 17.68 -8.88 5.28
C TYR A 124 19.04 -8.24 5.55
N ILE A 125 20.04 -8.57 4.74
CA ILE A 125 21.40 -8.03 4.90
C ILE A 125 21.55 -6.74 4.10
N LEU A 126 22.24 -5.75 4.66
CA LEU A 126 22.59 -4.49 4.00
C LEU A 126 23.69 -4.67 2.93
N ASN A 127 23.31 -5.28 1.81
CA ASN A 127 24.13 -5.50 0.62
C ASN A 127 23.28 -5.23 -0.64
N ASP A 128 23.84 -5.44 -1.82
CA ASP A 128 23.15 -5.13 -3.09
C ASP A 128 21.86 -5.95 -3.27
N GLU A 129 21.86 -7.22 -2.87
CA GLU A 129 20.66 -8.08 -2.92
C GLU A 129 19.56 -7.59 -1.96
N GLY A 130 19.92 -7.28 -0.71
CA GLY A 130 18.98 -6.73 0.27
C GLY A 130 18.42 -5.37 -0.15
N VAL A 131 19.23 -4.52 -0.80
CA VAL A 131 18.77 -3.25 -1.39
C VAL A 131 17.66 -3.49 -2.41
N GLU A 132 17.82 -4.47 -3.31
CA GLU A 132 16.79 -4.80 -4.28
C GLU A 132 15.52 -5.36 -3.61
N HIS A 133 15.67 -6.13 -2.54
CA HIS A 133 14.52 -6.53 -1.72
C HIS A 133 13.81 -5.34 -1.06
N PHE A 134 14.54 -4.37 -0.49
CA PHE A 134 13.96 -3.18 0.12
C PHE A 134 13.20 -2.33 -0.90
N LYS A 135 13.80 -2.10 -2.06
CA LYS A 135 13.12 -1.39 -3.17
C LYS A 135 11.84 -2.10 -3.55
N ARG A 136 11.89 -3.42 -3.75
CA ARG A 136 10.72 -4.20 -4.14
C ARG A 136 9.61 -4.18 -3.08
N ILE A 137 9.96 -4.26 -1.79
CA ILE A 137 9.00 -4.11 -0.69
C ILE A 137 8.33 -2.74 -0.77
N LEU A 138 9.11 -1.68 -0.92
CA LEU A 138 8.58 -0.31 -0.99
C LEU A 138 7.68 -0.12 -2.22
N SER A 139 8.11 -0.58 -3.41
CA SER A 139 7.30 -0.51 -4.63
C SER A 139 5.98 -1.26 -4.48
N ILE A 140 6.01 -2.51 -3.97
CA ILE A 140 4.77 -3.30 -3.75
C ILE A 140 3.87 -2.65 -2.72
N THR A 141 4.44 -2.04 -1.68
CA THR A 141 3.66 -1.29 -0.69
C THR A 141 2.98 -0.11 -1.36
N GLN A 142 3.70 0.67 -2.17
CA GLN A 142 3.11 1.78 -2.91
C GLN A 142 2.00 1.30 -3.85
N TYR A 143 2.19 0.16 -4.53
CA TYR A 143 1.16 -0.45 -5.36
C TYR A 143 -0.09 -0.81 -4.56
N PHE A 144 0.07 -1.43 -3.40
CA PHE A 144 -1.06 -1.76 -2.54
C PHE A 144 -1.85 -0.52 -2.12
N LYS A 145 -1.14 0.56 -1.74
CA LYS A 145 -1.76 1.82 -1.33
C LYS A 145 -2.59 2.45 -2.43
N LEU A 146 -2.10 2.42 -3.65
CA LEU A 146 -2.85 2.87 -4.81
C LEU A 146 -4.14 2.05 -4.97
N LEU A 147 -4.10 0.72 -4.79
CA LEU A 147 -5.29 -0.12 -4.93
C LEU A 147 -6.34 0.08 -3.84
N LEU A 148 -5.93 0.51 -2.64
CA LEU A 148 -6.79 0.58 -1.46
C LEU A 148 -8.07 1.42 -1.68
N PRO A 149 -8.03 2.65 -2.23
CA PRO A 149 -9.24 3.42 -2.53
C PRO A 149 -10.23 2.71 -3.45
N HIS A 150 -9.74 1.93 -4.42
CA HIS A 150 -10.59 1.21 -5.39
C HIS A 150 -11.28 -0.02 -4.80
N LEU A 151 -10.71 -0.61 -3.75
CA LEU A 151 -11.32 -1.74 -3.06
C LEU A 151 -12.50 -1.30 -2.17
N PHE A 152 -12.54 -0.04 -1.74
CA PHE A 152 -13.42 0.40 -0.65
C PHE A 152 -14.21 1.68 -0.90
N ASP A 153 -14.12 2.30 -2.09
CA ASP A 153 -14.72 3.61 -2.37
C ASP A 153 -14.31 4.66 -1.32
N TRP A 154 -13.03 4.60 -0.91
CA TRP A 154 -12.45 5.27 0.27
C TRP A 154 -12.59 6.81 0.20
N SER A 155 -12.68 7.38 -1.00
CA SER A 155 -13.02 8.79 -1.16
C SER A 155 -13.57 9.04 -2.57
N PRO A 156 -14.80 9.58 -2.71
CA PRO A 156 -15.29 10.09 -4.00
C PRO A 156 -14.51 11.33 -4.49
N GLU A 157 -13.71 11.94 -3.60
CA GLU A 157 -13.00 13.20 -3.84
C GLU A 157 -11.53 12.99 -4.26
N GLU A 158 -10.92 11.86 -3.88
CA GLU A 158 -9.54 11.51 -4.27
C GLU A 158 -9.57 10.79 -5.62
N ARG A 159 -9.38 11.61 -6.66
CA ARG A 159 -9.52 11.27 -8.07
C ARG A 159 -8.52 10.19 -8.50
N ASN A 160 -9.00 9.27 -9.34
CA ASN A 160 -8.37 8.06 -9.93
C ASN A 160 -7.03 8.24 -10.70
N GLY A 161 -6.28 9.32 -10.50
CA GLY A 161 -5.30 9.82 -11.48
C GLY A 161 -3.82 9.54 -11.24
N GLU A 162 -3.36 9.18 -10.04
CA GLU A 162 -1.91 9.08 -9.76
C GLU A 162 -1.28 7.71 -10.06
N MET A 163 -2.08 6.70 -10.42
CA MET A 163 -1.59 5.31 -10.53
C MET A 163 -0.65 5.05 -11.70
N VAL A 164 -0.66 5.91 -12.73
CA VAL A 164 -0.02 5.65 -14.03
C VAL A 164 1.48 6.04 -14.03
N THR A 165 1.99 6.68 -12.98
CA THR A 165 3.34 7.28 -12.99
C THR A 165 4.42 6.48 -12.28
N VAL A 166 4.12 5.36 -11.59
CA VAL A 166 5.16 4.61 -10.85
C VAL A 166 5.99 3.74 -11.82
N PRO A 167 7.30 4.00 -12.00
CA PRO A 167 8.13 3.22 -12.93
C PRO A 167 8.19 1.74 -12.56
N GLY A 168 7.94 0.85 -13.54
CA GLY A 168 8.01 -0.61 -13.36
C GLY A 168 6.74 -1.27 -12.83
N TYR A 169 5.62 -0.54 -12.75
CA TYR A 169 4.35 -1.06 -12.27
C TYR A 169 3.63 -1.95 -13.30
N ASP A 170 3.31 -3.19 -12.92
CA ASP A 170 2.47 -4.12 -13.71
C ASP A 170 1.01 -3.97 -13.31
N TRP A 171 0.34 -3.00 -13.93
CA TRP A 171 -1.07 -2.68 -13.65
C TRP A 171 -2.01 -3.85 -13.92
N VAL A 172 -1.74 -4.62 -14.97
CA VAL A 172 -2.59 -5.75 -15.38
C VAL A 172 -2.66 -6.80 -14.27
N LYS A 173 -1.50 -7.12 -13.68
CA LYS A 173 -1.44 -8.09 -12.58
C LYS A 173 -2.14 -7.57 -11.32
N ALA A 174 -1.91 -6.31 -10.97
CA ALA A 174 -2.52 -5.66 -9.81
C ALA A 174 -4.05 -5.56 -9.93
N SER A 175 -4.55 -5.12 -11.09
CA SER A 175 -5.97 -5.02 -11.42
C SER A 175 -6.67 -6.38 -11.35
N ARG A 176 -6.03 -7.44 -11.89
CA ARG A 176 -6.57 -8.82 -11.80
C ARG A 176 -6.70 -9.30 -10.36
N TRP A 177 -5.72 -9.01 -9.51
CA TRP A 177 -5.79 -9.36 -8.09
C TRP A 177 -6.93 -8.60 -7.40
N ALA A 178 -7.01 -7.28 -7.61
CA ALA A 178 -8.07 -6.46 -7.02
C ALA A 178 -9.46 -6.93 -7.47
N GLY A 179 -9.62 -7.26 -8.76
CA GLY A 179 -10.86 -7.83 -9.28
C GLY A 179 -11.21 -9.20 -8.73
N TYR A 180 -10.22 -10.07 -8.49
CA TYR A 180 -10.46 -11.34 -7.79
C TYR A 180 -10.97 -11.11 -6.37
N ILE A 181 -10.35 -10.18 -5.62
CA ILE A 181 -10.75 -9.86 -4.25
C ILE A 181 -12.17 -9.29 -4.22
N ALA A 182 -12.44 -8.25 -5.02
CA ALA A 182 -13.77 -7.63 -5.10
C ALA A 182 -14.86 -8.65 -5.43
N ASN A 183 -14.66 -9.48 -6.46
CA ASN A 183 -15.61 -10.55 -6.81
C ASN A 183 -15.80 -11.56 -5.67
N THR A 184 -14.74 -11.87 -4.91
CA THR A 184 -14.79 -12.81 -3.78
C THR A 184 -15.62 -12.26 -2.62
N ILE A 185 -15.54 -10.95 -2.36
CA ILE A 185 -16.31 -10.29 -1.29
C ILE A 185 -17.71 -9.83 -1.73
N GLY A 186 -18.09 -10.11 -2.98
CA GLY A 186 -19.40 -9.75 -3.53
C GLY A 186 -19.53 -8.29 -3.97
N GLU A 187 -18.40 -7.57 -4.05
CA GLU A 187 -18.33 -6.23 -4.59
C GLU A 187 -18.16 -6.28 -6.12
N PRO A 188 -18.91 -5.48 -6.89
CA PRO A 188 -18.77 -5.47 -8.33
C PRO A 188 -17.44 -4.83 -8.73
N TRP A 189 -16.50 -5.68 -9.16
CA TRP A 189 -15.33 -5.20 -9.89
C TRP A 189 -15.77 -4.80 -11.30
N ILE A 190 -15.61 -3.53 -11.63
CA ILE A 190 -15.65 -3.12 -13.02
C ILE A 190 -14.26 -3.43 -13.54
N ASP A 191 -14.16 -4.49 -14.35
CA ASP A 191 -12.98 -4.74 -15.17
C ASP A 191 -12.91 -3.57 -16.15
N PHE A 192 -12.18 -2.54 -15.76
CA PHE A 192 -11.77 -1.53 -16.69
C PHE A 192 -10.78 -2.24 -17.59
N ASP A 193 -11.12 -2.35 -18.89
CA ASP A 193 -10.15 -2.57 -19.97
C ASP A 193 -9.18 -1.37 -19.93
N TRP A 194 -8.35 -1.33 -18.89
CA TRP A 194 -7.33 -0.34 -18.74
C TRP A 194 -6.30 -0.65 -19.81
N PRO A 195 -5.93 0.35 -20.59
CA PRO A 195 -4.99 0.19 -21.67
C PRO A 195 -3.65 -0.33 -21.13
N ASP A 196 -3.15 -1.39 -21.77
CA ASP A 196 -1.88 -2.05 -21.45
C ASP A 196 -0.68 -1.16 -21.84
N THR A 197 -0.94 -0.12 -22.64
CA THR A 197 0.06 0.82 -23.17
C THR A 197 -0.45 2.26 -23.11
N PHE A 198 0.47 3.23 -23.13
CA PHE A 198 0.12 4.65 -23.17
C PHE A 198 -0.69 4.98 -24.45
N GLU A 199 -0.41 4.28 -25.55
CA GLU A 199 -1.10 4.41 -26.83
C GLU A 199 -2.58 4.02 -26.76
N GLU A 200 -2.91 2.89 -26.12
CA GLU A 200 -4.32 2.49 -25.92
C GLU A 200 -5.07 3.47 -24.99
N LEU A 201 -4.34 4.15 -24.10
CA LEU A 201 -4.89 5.21 -23.24
C LEU A 201 -5.26 6.46 -24.03
N LEU A 202 -4.44 6.82 -25.02
CA LEU A 202 -4.76 7.87 -25.98
C LEU A 202 -5.98 7.51 -26.83
N GLU A 203 -6.13 6.25 -27.27
CA GLU A 203 -7.30 5.80 -28.03
C GLU A 203 -8.61 5.95 -27.24
N LEU A 204 -8.58 5.66 -25.93
CA LEU A 204 -9.77 5.84 -25.09
C LEU A 204 -10.15 7.31 -24.90
N VAL A 205 -9.16 8.21 -24.83
CA VAL A 205 -9.37 9.67 -24.78
C VAL A 205 -9.94 10.17 -26.12
N GLU A 206 -9.37 9.72 -27.23
CA GLU A 206 -9.87 10.06 -28.58
C GLU A 206 -11.30 9.54 -28.81
N SER A 207 -11.66 8.42 -28.19
CA SER A 207 -13.02 7.85 -28.25
C SER A 207 -14.04 8.54 -27.34
N GLY A 208 -13.59 9.50 -26.51
CA GLY A 208 -14.43 10.23 -25.56
C GLY A 208 -14.88 9.38 -24.36
N LYS A 209 -14.26 8.22 -24.14
CA LYS A 209 -14.52 7.35 -22.99
C LYS A 209 -13.70 7.76 -21.75
N LEU A 210 -12.72 8.64 -21.94
CA LEU A 210 -11.83 9.20 -20.92
C LEU A 210 -11.65 10.71 -21.20
N GLU A 211 -11.69 11.55 -20.17
CA GLU A 211 -11.34 12.97 -20.26
C GLU A 211 -10.02 13.24 -19.53
N ILE A 212 -9.18 14.09 -20.13
CA ILE A 212 -7.93 14.60 -19.56
C ILE A 212 -8.16 16.05 -19.12
N ASP A 213 -7.96 16.37 -17.84
CA ASP A 213 -7.96 17.77 -17.38
C ASP A 213 -6.60 18.41 -17.68
N GLY A 214 -6.63 19.62 -18.25
CA GLY A 214 -5.47 20.24 -18.89
C GLY A 214 -4.43 20.85 -17.95
N ASN A 215 -4.64 20.78 -16.63
CA ASN A 215 -3.77 21.47 -15.66
C ASN A 215 -2.89 20.57 -14.79
N GLU A 216 -3.24 19.30 -14.64
CA GLU A 216 -2.46 18.28 -13.93
C GLU A 216 -2.77 16.97 -14.66
N GLY A 217 -1.80 16.09 -14.91
CA GLY A 217 -1.97 14.85 -15.70
C GLY A 217 -2.89 13.80 -15.06
N VAL A 218 -4.12 14.20 -14.71
CA VAL A 218 -5.13 13.49 -13.95
C VAL A 218 -6.19 12.99 -14.92
N GLN A 219 -6.45 11.69 -14.86
CA GLN A 219 -7.40 10.97 -15.71
C GLN A 219 -8.70 10.70 -14.94
N PHE A 220 -9.85 10.92 -15.59
CA PHE A 220 -11.18 10.72 -14.99
C PHE A 220 -11.96 9.60 -15.66
N VAL A 221 -12.63 8.77 -14.87
CA VAL A 221 -13.72 7.90 -15.32
C VAL A 221 -14.99 8.29 -14.57
N PHE A 222 -16.04 8.67 -15.31
CA PHE A 222 -17.38 8.89 -14.76
C PHE A 222 -18.02 7.54 -14.41
N ARG A 223 -18.49 7.39 -13.16
CA ARG A 223 -19.45 6.33 -12.80
C ARG A 223 -20.86 6.91 -12.83
N GLU A 224 -21.64 6.55 -13.85
CA GLU A 224 -23.10 6.71 -13.83
C GLU A 224 -23.74 5.40 -13.34
N ASN A 225 -23.91 5.23 -12.03
CA ASN A 225 -24.84 4.20 -11.51
C ASN A 225 -25.87 4.84 -10.57
N PRO A 226 -27.09 5.14 -11.07
CA PRO A 226 -28.13 5.85 -10.30
C PRO A 226 -28.87 4.98 -9.26
N ASP A 227 -28.62 3.67 -9.18
CA ASP A 227 -29.45 2.75 -8.38
C ASP A 227 -28.88 2.37 -7.00
N TRP A 228 -27.76 2.97 -6.58
CA TRP A 228 -27.11 2.63 -5.32
C TRP A 228 -27.65 3.49 -4.17
N LYS A 229 -28.80 3.08 -3.62
CA LYS A 229 -29.24 3.53 -2.30
C LYS A 229 -28.47 2.76 -1.23
N HIS A 230 -27.33 3.28 -0.80
CA HIS A 230 -26.74 2.85 0.47
C HIS A 230 -27.75 3.12 1.58
N TYR A 231 -28.19 2.06 2.25
CA TYR A 231 -28.87 2.17 3.53
C TYR A 231 -27.84 2.65 4.56
N ARG A 232 -27.75 3.96 4.75
CA ARG A 232 -27.20 4.53 5.98
C ARG A 232 -28.25 4.31 7.07
N SER A 233 -27.95 3.53 8.11
CA SER A 233 -28.68 3.72 9.37
C SER A 233 -28.28 5.08 9.91
N ILE A 234 -29.27 5.96 10.08
CA ILE A 234 -29.15 7.21 10.83
C ILE A 234 -28.96 6.88 12.31
#